data_AF-A0A258KNW3-F1
#
_entry.id   AF-A0A258KNW3-F1
#
_cell.length_a   1.000
_cell.length_b   1.000
_cell.length_c   1.000
_cell.angle_alpha   90.00
_cell.angle_beta   90.00
_cell.angle_gamma   90.00
#
_symmetry.space_group_name_H-M   'P 1'
#
loop_
_entity.id
_entity.type
_entity.pdbx_description
1 polymer ?
#
loop_
_entity_poly.entity_id
_entity_poly.type
_entity_poly.pdbx_seq_one_letter_code
_entity_poly.pdbx_strand_id
1 'polypeptide(L)'
;EDTVVGGRVPAASTDVLIACDLLVAASPEGLSLYAKDRTRAFGNSDFAPTADFVTSRDVKFDSSAMARRVKGATKSFDACPAQHLAESQFGDAIFANMIMVGFAWQRGVIPLSSRALYRAIKLNGVEADANLQAFELGRRIAHDPSAAGPKVEAVATPETMSLDDLIAKRTAELTAYQNAAYAQRYAAKVAKVRSAEIAVSGPSGDLADALPLTRAAAVNLYKLMAYKDEYEVARLYTDGRFAAELAGTFKGGKARVWLAPPIIGAKGPDGKPKKIAFGGWMLDYAFPLMAKMKGLRGGPFDIFGKTEERKMERGLMADYEVTLDRLSAGLKPESLPLALKIAEIPQAIRGYGHVKEASVVTAKAAEAKLWEQWAG
;
A
#
# COMPACT_ATOMS: atom_id res chain seq x y z
N GLU A 1 -5.32 20.75 -34.48
CA GLU A 1 -4.73 21.19 -33.20
C GLU A 1 -3.24 21.32 -33.40
N ASP A 2 -2.75 22.56 -33.51
CA ASP A 2 -1.30 22.81 -33.49
C ASP A 2 -0.80 22.48 -32.09
N THR A 3 -0.07 21.37 -31.98
CA THR A 3 0.57 20.97 -30.73
C THR A 3 1.59 22.04 -30.39
N VAL A 4 1.41 22.76 -29.28
CA VAL A 4 2.40 23.72 -28.79
C VAL A 4 3.70 22.95 -28.56
N VAL A 5 4.70 23.18 -29.42
CA VAL A 5 6.04 22.62 -29.24
C VAL A 5 6.63 23.30 -28.01
N GLY A 6 6.49 22.66 -26.85
CA GLY A 6 7.05 23.14 -25.60
C GLY A 6 8.57 23.24 -25.68
N GLY A 7 9.14 24.31 -25.12
CA GLY A 7 10.60 24.44 -24.99
C GLY A 7 11.16 23.31 -24.14
N ARG A 8 12.22 22.64 -24.61
CA ARG A 8 12.98 21.69 -23.79
C ARG A 8 13.93 22.46 -22.90
N VAL A 9 13.94 22.15 -21.60
CA VAL A 9 14.90 22.69 -20.65
C VAL A 9 16.26 22.00 -20.88
N PRO A 10 17.35 22.72 -21.19
CA PRO A 10 18.68 22.12 -21.28
C PRO A 10 19.14 21.48 -19.97
N ALA A 11 20.12 20.58 -20.05
CA ALA A 11 20.75 19.97 -18.88
C ALA A 11 21.27 21.04 -17.90
N ALA A 12 21.11 20.76 -16.61
CA ALA A 12 21.49 21.62 -15.50
C ALA A 12 20.96 23.07 -15.55
N SER A 13 19.94 23.39 -16.37
CA SER A 13 19.50 24.77 -16.60
C SER A 13 18.19 25.17 -15.93
N THR A 14 17.59 24.28 -15.15
CA THR A 14 16.29 24.52 -14.49
C THR A 14 16.41 25.58 -13.40
N ASP A 15 15.67 26.69 -13.50
CA ASP A 15 15.58 27.69 -12.43
C ASP A 15 14.63 27.27 -11.30
N VAL A 16 13.46 26.74 -11.67
CA VAL A 16 12.38 26.40 -10.73
C VAL A 16 11.85 25.01 -11.05
N LEU A 17 11.79 24.15 -10.03
CA LEU A 17 11.18 22.82 -10.11
C LEU A 17 9.93 22.80 -9.21
N ILE A 18 8.77 22.55 -9.80
CA ILE A 18 7.54 22.23 -9.05
C ILE A 18 7.32 20.72 -9.19
N ALA A 19 7.79 19.97 -8.20
CA ALA A 19 7.74 18.52 -8.16
C ALA A 19 6.45 18.05 -7.49
N CYS A 20 5.36 18.01 -8.27
CA CYS A 20 4.10 17.42 -7.81
C CYS A 20 4.19 15.91 -7.58
N ASP A 21 5.07 15.23 -8.34
CA ASP A 21 5.46 13.84 -8.16
C ASP A 21 6.98 13.76 -7.93
N LEU A 22 7.37 13.35 -6.72
CA LEU A 22 8.78 13.20 -6.35
C LEU A 22 9.48 12.05 -7.07
N LEU A 23 8.77 11.01 -7.52
CA LEU A 23 9.35 9.89 -8.24
C LEU A 23 9.92 10.36 -9.59
N VAL A 24 9.09 11.07 -10.35
CA VAL A 24 9.49 11.65 -11.64
C VAL A 24 10.59 12.68 -11.43
N ALA A 25 10.46 13.54 -10.42
CA ALA A 25 11.48 14.55 -10.12
C ALA A 25 12.83 13.94 -9.72
N ALA A 26 12.84 12.79 -9.05
CA ALA A 26 14.04 12.09 -8.61
C ALA A 26 14.60 11.09 -9.65
N SER A 27 14.02 11.01 -10.84
CA SER A 27 14.52 10.13 -11.92
C SER A 27 15.87 10.63 -12.46
N PRO A 28 16.69 9.77 -13.08
CA PRO A 28 17.94 10.18 -13.71
C PRO A 28 17.75 11.33 -14.71
N GLU A 29 16.66 11.29 -15.49
CA GLU A 29 16.30 12.31 -16.47
C GLU A 29 15.99 13.63 -15.77
N GLY A 30 15.16 13.63 -14.73
CA GLY A 30 14.85 14.83 -13.95
C GLY A 30 16.11 15.43 -13.31
N LEU A 31 16.89 14.61 -12.61
CA LEU A 31 18.11 15.04 -11.92
C LEU A 31 19.14 15.68 -12.87
N SER A 32 19.20 15.23 -14.13
CA SER A 32 20.11 15.80 -15.15
C SER A 32 19.79 17.25 -15.53
N LEU A 33 18.57 17.72 -15.24
CA LEU A 33 18.11 19.07 -15.57
C LEU A 33 18.38 20.09 -14.45
N TYR A 34 18.74 19.64 -13.25
CA TYR A 34 18.89 20.49 -12.06
C TYR A 34 20.33 20.92 -11.83
N ALA A 35 20.49 22.05 -11.14
CA ALA A 35 21.77 22.56 -10.72
C ALA A 35 21.74 23.05 -9.27
N LYS A 36 22.76 22.66 -8.50
CA LYS A 36 22.90 22.95 -7.06
C LYS A 36 23.02 24.42 -6.72
N ASP A 37 23.48 25.24 -7.65
CA ASP A 37 23.72 26.68 -7.48
C ASP A 37 22.52 27.54 -7.91
N ARG A 38 21.59 26.96 -8.68
CA ARG A 38 20.49 27.67 -9.34
C ARG A 38 19.10 27.16 -8.96
N THR A 39 18.85 25.86 -9.07
CA THR A 39 17.49 25.31 -9.07
C THR A 39 16.81 25.44 -7.72
N ARG A 40 15.68 26.13 -7.65
CA ARG A 40 14.79 26.17 -6.48
C ARG A 40 13.69 25.15 -6.65
N ALA A 41 13.63 24.15 -5.77
CA ALA A 41 12.64 23.07 -5.84
C ALA A 41 11.54 23.20 -4.78
N PHE A 42 10.32 22.88 -5.19
CA PHE A 42 9.12 22.80 -4.37
C PHE A 42 8.52 21.41 -4.57
N GLY A 43 8.57 20.56 -3.55
CA GLY A 43 8.16 19.16 -3.65
C GLY A 43 6.88 18.84 -2.88
N ASN A 44 6.05 17.98 -3.44
CA ASN A 44 4.99 17.33 -2.66
C ASN A 44 5.65 16.37 -1.65
N SER A 45 5.43 16.57 -0.35
CA SER A 45 5.98 15.68 0.69
C SER A 45 5.19 14.39 0.85
N ASP A 46 3.97 14.35 0.33
CA ASP A 46 3.11 13.18 0.42
C ASP A 46 3.43 12.19 -0.70
N PHE A 47 3.18 10.93 -0.39
CA PHE A 47 3.39 9.83 -1.30
C PHE A 47 2.05 9.19 -1.63
N ALA A 48 1.71 9.18 -2.91
CA ALA A 48 0.62 8.36 -3.43
C ALA A 48 1.18 7.38 -4.46
N PRO A 49 0.83 6.09 -4.35
CA PRO A 49 1.12 5.13 -5.41
C PRO A 49 0.39 5.54 -6.70
N THR A 50 1.11 5.94 -7.75
CA THR A 50 0.59 6.16 -9.11
C THR A 50 0.26 4.84 -9.84
N ALA A 51 -0.29 4.90 -11.05
CA ALA A 51 -0.65 3.71 -11.84
C ALA A 51 0.56 2.83 -12.22
N ASP A 52 1.79 3.40 -12.24
CA ASP A 52 3.02 2.67 -12.55
C ASP A 52 3.40 1.64 -11.45
N PHE A 53 2.82 1.77 -10.26
CA PHE A 53 2.98 0.83 -9.15
C PHE A 53 2.41 -0.57 -9.44
N VAL A 54 1.56 -0.71 -10.44
CA VAL A 54 0.97 -1.99 -10.83
C VAL A 54 2.00 -2.91 -11.51
N THR A 55 3.12 -2.38 -12.00
CA THR A 55 4.05 -3.14 -12.86
C THR A 55 5.29 -3.67 -12.15
N SER A 56 5.78 -3.03 -11.09
CA SER A 56 7.08 -3.36 -10.47
C SER A 56 6.92 -4.00 -9.08
N ARG A 57 7.14 -5.31 -9.02
CA ARG A 57 6.78 -6.18 -7.89
C ARG A 57 7.56 -5.93 -6.59
N ASP A 58 8.78 -5.37 -6.63
CA ASP A 58 9.72 -5.35 -5.49
C ASP A 58 10.25 -3.96 -5.10
N VAL A 59 9.66 -2.88 -5.60
CA VAL A 59 10.20 -1.54 -5.32
C VAL A 59 9.74 -1.07 -3.94
N LYS A 60 10.64 -1.21 -2.95
CA LYS A 60 10.51 -0.51 -1.67
C LYS A 60 10.84 0.97 -1.92
N PHE A 61 9.82 1.82 -1.91
CA PHE A 61 10.01 3.26 -2.08
C PHE A 61 10.15 3.97 -0.75
N ASP A 62 11.31 4.59 -0.55
CA ASP A 62 11.57 5.52 0.55
C ASP A 62 11.36 6.95 0.02
N SER A 63 10.18 7.53 0.29
CA SER A 63 9.86 8.92 -0.08
C SER A 63 10.86 9.91 0.53
N SER A 64 11.42 9.58 1.70
CA SER A 64 12.47 10.38 2.33
C SER A 64 13.78 10.30 1.55
N ALA A 65 14.12 9.15 0.95
CA ALA A 65 15.28 9.02 0.08
C ALA A 65 15.14 9.82 -1.22
N MET A 66 13.95 9.84 -1.81
CA MET A 66 13.68 10.63 -3.02
C MET A 66 13.77 12.12 -2.76
N ALA A 67 13.11 12.60 -1.69
CA ALA A 67 13.21 13.99 -1.27
C ALA A 67 14.68 14.37 -0.98
N ARG A 68 15.46 13.48 -0.34
CA ARG A 68 16.91 13.66 -0.14
C ARG A 68 17.68 13.77 -1.45
N ARG A 69 17.36 12.95 -2.46
CA ARG A 69 18.01 13.01 -3.79
C ARG A 69 17.74 14.33 -4.50
N VAL A 70 16.48 14.76 -4.56
CA VAL A 70 16.10 16.04 -5.18
C VAL A 70 16.74 17.19 -4.43
N LYS A 71 16.61 17.24 -3.09
CA LYS A 71 17.25 18.25 -2.25
C LYS A 71 18.77 18.28 -2.42
N GLY A 72 19.40 17.13 -2.66
CA GLY A 72 20.82 17.02 -2.92
C GLY A 72 21.24 17.50 -4.31
N ALA A 73 20.33 17.65 -5.27
CA ALA A 73 20.62 18.11 -6.63
C ALA A 73 20.22 19.57 -6.88
N THR A 74 19.52 20.20 -5.94
CA THR A 74 18.96 21.55 -6.08
C THR A 74 19.57 22.52 -5.06
N LYS A 75 19.44 23.82 -5.31
CA LYS A 75 19.89 24.89 -4.41
C LYS A 75 19.08 24.97 -3.13
N SER A 76 17.76 24.85 -3.27
CA SER A 76 16.82 24.83 -2.16
C SER A 76 15.72 23.81 -2.43
N PHE A 77 15.11 23.32 -1.35
CA PHE A 77 13.99 22.40 -1.41
C PHE A 77 13.00 22.74 -0.30
N ASP A 78 11.84 23.25 -0.68
CA ASP A 78 10.69 23.45 0.20
C ASP A 78 9.66 22.35 -0.08
N ALA A 79 8.95 21.89 0.94
CA ALA A 79 7.97 20.81 0.78
C ALA A 79 6.59 21.21 1.30
N CYS A 80 5.55 20.68 0.65
CA CYS A 80 4.15 20.85 1.00
C CYS A 80 3.44 19.49 0.94
N PRO A 81 2.65 19.09 1.95
CA PRO A 81 1.83 17.87 1.89
C PRO A 81 0.59 18.13 1.01
N ALA A 82 0.83 18.40 -0.28
CA ALA A 82 -0.20 18.89 -1.17
C ALA A 82 -1.28 17.85 -1.45
N GLN A 83 -0.93 16.56 -1.46
CA GLN A 83 -1.90 15.51 -1.74
C GLN A 83 -2.80 15.21 -0.55
N HIS A 84 -2.25 15.11 0.64
CA HIS A 84 -3.02 14.99 1.88
C HIS A 84 -3.97 16.18 2.04
N LEU A 85 -3.49 17.39 1.74
CA LEU A 85 -4.33 18.59 1.76
C LEU A 85 -5.43 18.54 0.70
N ALA A 86 -5.13 18.05 -0.50
CA ALA A 86 -6.11 17.88 -1.57
C ALA A 86 -7.23 16.90 -1.17
N GLU A 87 -6.85 15.71 -0.67
CA GLU A 87 -7.79 14.67 -0.25
C GLU A 87 -8.61 15.09 0.97
N SER A 88 -7.98 15.70 1.99
CA SER A 88 -8.67 16.08 3.23
C SER A 88 -9.60 17.29 3.08
N GLN A 89 -9.26 18.26 2.23
CA GLN A 89 -10.04 19.50 2.07
C GLN A 89 -10.99 19.48 0.87
N PHE A 90 -10.64 18.73 -0.18
CA PHE A 90 -11.40 18.70 -1.44
C PHE A 90 -11.93 17.31 -1.81
N GLY A 91 -11.51 16.25 -1.11
CA GLY A 91 -11.95 14.87 -1.38
C GLY A 91 -11.31 14.22 -2.60
N ASP A 92 -10.37 14.90 -3.28
CA ASP A 92 -9.72 14.41 -4.50
C ASP A 92 -8.26 14.90 -4.58
N ALA A 93 -7.35 13.98 -4.84
CA ALA A 93 -5.92 14.25 -5.02
C ALA A 93 -5.61 15.11 -6.26
N ILE A 94 -6.53 15.23 -7.23
CA ILE A 94 -6.33 16.01 -8.46
C ILE A 94 -5.98 17.48 -8.17
N PHE A 95 -6.46 18.01 -7.03
CA PHE A 95 -6.20 19.39 -6.61
C PHE A 95 -4.78 19.62 -6.07
N ALA A 96 -4.00 18.55 -5.81
CA ALA A 96 -2.63 18.64 -5.29
C ALA A 96 -1.72 19.48 -6.18
N ASN A 97 -1.85 19.33 -7.52
CA ASN A 97 -1.09 20.13 -8.48
C ASN A 97 -1.36 21.62 -8.31
N MET A 98 -2.62 22.01 -8.10
CA MET A 98 -3.01 23.41 -7.94
C MET A 98 -2.55 23.98 -6.58
N ILE A 99 -2.57 23.16 -5.52
CA ILE A 99 -1.97 23.49 -4.23
C ILE A 99 -0.46 23.75 -4.39
N MET A 100 0.26 22.89 -5.12
CA MET A 100 1.69 23.07 -5.39
C MET A 100 1.99 24.36 -6.17
N VAL A 101 1.15 24.71 -7.16
CA VAL A 101 1.27 25.98 -7.89
C VAL A 101 1.06 27.17 -6.96
N GLY A 102 0.04 27.14 -6.09
CA GLY A 102 -0.20 28.18 -5.09
C GLY A 102 0.97 28.34 -4.11
N PHE A 103 1.53 27.22 -3.66
CA PHE A 103 2.67 27.17 -2.75
C PHE A 103 3.92 27.79 -3.39
N ALA A 104 4.26 27.40 -4.62
CA ALA A 104 5.39 27.95 -5.36
C ALA A 104 5.17 29.43 -5.71
N TRP A 105 3.96 29.83 -6.11
CA TRP A 105 3.64 31.22 -6.40
C TRP A 105 3.88 32.13 -5.20
N GLN A 106 3.41 31.72 -4.02
CA GLN A 106 3.58 32.48 -2.78
C GLN A 106 5.05 32.64 -2.37
N ARG A 107 5.92 31.71 -2.81
CA ARG A 107 7.38 31.76 -2.62
C ARG A 107 8.11 32.64 -3.65
N GLY A 108 7.36 33.31 -4.53
CA GLY A 108 7.83 34.32 -5.46
C GLY A 108 8.60 33.78 -6.67
N VAL A 109 8.43 32.50 -7.02
CA VAL A 109 9.18 31.87 -8.13
C VAL A 109 8.43 31.83 -9.46
N ILE A 110 7.11 32.02 -9.45
CA ILE A 110 6.30 32.02 -10.67
C ILE A 110 6.15 33.48 -11.13
N PRO A 111 6.67 33.86 -12.32
CA PRO A 111 6.70 35.24 -12.78
C PRO A 111 5.36 35.68 -13.40
N LEU A 112 4.25 35.40 -12.72
CA LEU A 112 2.90 35.74 -13.15
C LEU A 112 2.16 36.47 -12.04
N SER A 113 1.37 37.48 -12.41
CA SER A 113 0.50 38.15 -11.44
C SER A 113 -0.60 37.20 -10.93
N SER A 114 -1.04 37.39 -9.68
CA SER A 114 -2.20 36.66 -9.13
C SER A 114 -3.43 36.82 -10.02
N ARG A 115 -3.69 38.04 -10.54
CA ARG A 115 -4.79 38.31 -11.46
C ARG A 115 -4.74 37.44 -12.73
N ALA A 116 -3.54 37.21 -13.28
CA ALA A 116 -3.37 36.35 -14.45
C ALA A 116 -3.67 34.88 -14.12
N LEU A 117 -3.17 34.38 -12.98
CA LEU A 117 -3.43 33.01 -12.53
C LEU A 117 -4.91 32.77 -12.23
N TYR A 118 -5.55 33.69 -11.51
CA TYR A 118 -7.00 33.61 -11.23
C TYR A 118 -7.81 33.57 -12.51
N ARG A 119 -7.46 34.40 -13.51
CA ARG A 119 -8.13 34.41 -14.80
C ARG A 119 -7.88 33.12 -15.57
N ALA A 120 -6.66 32.60 -15.57
CA ALA A 120 -6.31 31.35 -16.25
C ALA A 120 -7.08 30.15 -15.67
N ILE A 121 -7.16 30.06 -14.34
CA ILE A 121 -7.93 29.01 -13.65
C ILE A 121 -9.41 29.10 -14.01
N LYS A 122 -9.99 30.31 -14.02
CA LYS A 122 -11.38 30.52 -14.44
C LYS A 122 -11.63 30.17 -15.91
N LEU A 123 -10.69 30.49 -16.80
CA LEU A 123 -10.80 30.20 -18.23
C LEU A 123 -10.72 28.71 -18.55
N ASN A 124 -10.02 27.91 -17.74
CA ASN A 124 -9.97 26.46 -17.92
C ASN A 124 -11.37 25.81 -17.77
N GLY A 125 -12.24 26.40 -16.94
CA GLY A 125 -13.68 26.08 -16.87
C GLY A 125 -14.05 24.79 -16.13
N VAL A 126 -13.08 23.91 -15.84
CA VAL A 126 -13.31 22.67 -15.08
C VAL A 126 -13.10 22.94 -13.59
N GLU A 127 -14.18 22.83 -12.79
CA GLU A 127 -14.16 23.01 -11.33
C GLU A 127 -13.37 24.25 -10.88
N ALA A 128 -13.59 25.38 -11.56
CA ALA A 128 -12.78 26.57 -11.40
C ALA A 128 -12.72 27.09 -9.95
N ASP A 129 -13.85 27.05 -9.23
CA ASP A 129 -13.90 27.51 -7.84
C ASP A 129 -13.10 26.61 -6.89
N ALA A 130 -13.13 25.29 -7.08
CA ALA A 130 -12.34 24.34 -6.31
C ALA A 130 -10.84 24.50 -6.59
N ASN A 131 -10.46 24.67 -7.85
CA ASN A 131 -9.07 24.97 -8.23
C ASN A 131 -8.57 26.31 -7.66
N LEU A 132 -9.42 27.35 -7.61
CA LEU A 132 -9.07 28.62 -6.96
C LEU A 132 -8.85 28.42 -5.46
N GLN A 133 -9.72 27.67 -4.78
CA GLN A 133 -9.56 27.36 -3.36
C GLN A 133 -8.29 26.53 -3.10
N ALA A 134 -7.97 25.56 -3.96
CA ALA A 134 -6.75 24.78 -3.89
C ALA A 134 -5.50 25.66 -4.05
N PHE A 135 -5.51 26.60 -4.99
CA PHE A 135 -4.45 27.59 -5.16
C PHE A 135 -4.29 28.47 -3.91
N GLU A 136 -5.39 28.96 -3.33
CA GLU A 136 -5.35 29.75 -2.08
C GLU A 136 -4.84 28.95 -0.88
N LEU A 137 -5.20 27.67 -0.79
CA LEU A 137 -4.69 26.78 0.25
C LEU A 137 -3.16 26.66 0.12
N GLY A 138 -2.65 26.40 -1.09
CA GLY A 138 -1.21 26.36 -1.34
C GLY A 138 -0.49 27.63 -0.88
N ARG A 139 -1.08 28.80 -1.16
CA ARG A 139 -0.55 30.09 -0.69
C ARG A 139 -0.54 30.20 0.83
N ARG A 140 -1.62 29.79 1.48
CA ARG A 140 -1.72 29.79 2.95
C ARG A 140 -0.63 28.93 3.57
N ILE A 141 -0.40 27.73 3.05
CA ILE A 141 0.60 26.78 3.57
C ILE A 141 2.03 27.28 3.35
N ALA A 142 2.29 27.96 2.24
CA ALA A 142 3.58 28.60 2.01
C ALA A 142 3.88 29.75 2.99
N HIS A 143 2.85 30.45 3.46
CA HIS A 143 2.96 31.51 4.45
C HIS A 143 3.02 30.97 5.88
N ASP A 144 2.13 30.03 6.21
CA ASP A 144 2.01 29.39 7.51
C ASP A 144 1.99 27.85 7.34
N PRO A 145 3.16 27.19 7.44
CA PRO A 145 3.26 25.75 7.34
C PRO A 145 2.48 25.00 8.44
N SER A 146 2.18 25.63 9.58
CA SER A 146 1.43 24.99 10.67
C SER A 146 -0.05 24.76 10.31
N ALA A 147 -0.58 25.53 9.36
CA ALA A 147 -1.92 25.36 8.82
C ALA A 147 -2.11 24.06 8.02
N ALA A 148 -1.03 23.32 7.73
CA ALA A 148 -1.09 22.00 7.09
C ALA A 148 -1.69 20.92 8.01
N GLY A 149 -1.84 21.23 9.31
CA GLY A 149 -2.26 20.25 10.31
C GLY A 149 -1.10 19.32 10.71
N PRO A 150 -1.35 18.37 11.65
CA PRO A 150 -0.35 17.38 11.99
C PRO A 150 0.01 16.60 10.73
N LYS A 151 1.31 16.47 10.45
CA LYS A 151 1.75 15.52 9.43
C LYS A 151 1.13 14.17 9.78
N VAL A 152 0.51 13.52 8.81
CA VAL A 152 0.15 12.09 8.92
C VAL A 152 1.45 11.29 8.80
N GLU A 153 2.41 11.54 9.69
CA GLU A 153 3.61 10.75 9.84
C GLU A 153 3.20 9.38 10.37
N ALA A 154 3.60 8.35 9.62
CA ALA A 154 3.62 6.96 10.02
C ALA A 154 2.26 6.34 10.35
N VAL A 155 1.47 6.01 9.31
CA VAL A 155 0.64 4.79 9.42
C VAL A 155 1.59 3.67 9.81
N ALA A 156 1.50 3.21 11.06
CA ALA A 156 2.42 2.22 11.59
C ALA A 156 2.36 0.98 10.69
N THR A 157 3.45 0.77 9.94
CA THR A 157 3.60 -0.40 9.09
C THR A 157 3.96 -1.59 9.98
N PRO A 158 3.69 -2.84 9.55
CA PRO A 158 4.18 -4.01 10.28
C PRO A 158 5.69 -4.00 10.56
N GLU A 159 6.47 -3.25 9.78
CA GLU A 159 7.91 -3.08 9.94
C GLU A 159 8.28 -2.06 11.02
N THR A 160 7.44 -1.04 11.26
CA THR A 160 7.71 0.04 12.24
C THR A 160 7.01 -0.17 13.59
N MET A 161 6.07 -1.11 13.68
CA MET A 161 5.41 -1.48 14.94
C MET A 161 6.32 -2.31 15.84
N SER A 162 6.16 -2.15 17.16
CA SER A 162 6.72 -3.10 18.13
C SER A 162 6.18 -4.50 17.86
N LEU A 163 6.95 -5.53 18.23
CA LEU A 163 6.55 -6.93 17.95
C LEU A 163 5.25 -7.30 18.69
N ASP A 164 5.09 -6.84 19.94
CA ASP A 164 3.90 -7.12 20.74
C ASP A 164 2.67 -6.40 20.17
N ASP A 165 2.80 -5.13 19.76
CA ASP A 165 1.71 -4.40 19.11
C ASP A 165 1.32 -5.03 17.77
N LEU A 166 2.30 -5.52 17.01
CA LEU A 166 2.05 -6.24 15.76
C LEU A 166 1.22 -7.51 16.02
N ILE A 167 1.62 -8.35 16.97
CA ILE A 167 0.93 -9.59 17.32
C ILE A 167 -0.49 -9.29 17.84
N ALA A 168 -0.63 -8.30 18.72
CA ALA A 168 -1.93 -7.88 19.26
C ALA A 168 -2.87 -7.38 18.15
N LYS A 169 -2.37 -6.53 17.25
CA LYS A 169 -3.12 -6.03 16.10
C LYS A 169 -3.58 -7.16 15.19
N ARG A 170 -2.68 -8.08 14.82
CA ARG A 170 -3.03 -9.24 13.97
C ARG A 170 -4.03 -10.17 14.64
N THR A 171 -3.94 -10.36 15.95
CA THR A 171 -4.90 -11.17 16.71
C THR A 171 -6.30 -10.54 16.69
N ALA A 172 -6.39 -9.22 16.87
CA ALA A 172 -7.65 -8.49 16.77
C ALA A 172 -8.23 -8.56 15.34
N GLU A 173 -7.40 -8.36 14.33
CA GLU A 173 -7.79 -8.47 12.91
C GLU A 173 -8.30 -9.87 12.57
N LEU A 174 -7.62 -10.94 13.02
CA LEU A 174 -8.04 -12.33 12.78
C LEU A 174 -9.33 -12.70 13.53
N THR A 175 -9.55 -12.09 14.69
CA THR A 175 -10.81 -12.24 15.44
C THR A 175 -11.98 -11.65 14.65
N ALA A 176 -11.78 -10.45 14.09
CA ALA A 176 -12.76 -9.80 13.22
C ALA A 176 -12.96 -10.58 11.90
N TYR A 177 -11.86 -11.07 11.31
CA TYR A 177 -11.84 -11.84 10.07
C TYR A 177 -12.66 -13.12 10.19
N GLN A 178 -12.41 -13.94 11.22
CA GLN A 178 -13.11 -15.21 11.44
C GLN A 178 -13.76 -15.23 12.83
N ASN A 179 -12.98 -15.54 13.87
CA ASN A 179 -13.43 -15.63 15.27
C ASN A 179 -12.22 -15.73 16.23
N ALA A 180 -12.50 -15.73 17.54
CA ALA A 180 -11.46 -15.81 18.58
C ALA A 180 -10.62 -17.10 18.52
N ALA A 181 -11.22 -18.24 18.19
CA ALA A 181 -10.48 -19.51 18.07
C ALA A 181 -9.46 -19.48 16.92
N TYR A 182 -9.81 -18.81 15.80
CA TYR A 182 -8.91 -18.63 14.67
C TYR A 182 -7.74 -17.70 15.02
N ALA A 183 -8.01 -16.63 15.75
CA ALA A 183 -6.96 -15.74 16.26
C ALA A 183 -6.05 -16.44 17.29
N GLN A 184 -6.61 -17.30 18.14
CA GLN A 184 -5.84 -18.07 19.11
C GLN A 184 -4.86 -19.05 18.43
N ARG A 185 -5.26 -19.66 17.31
CA ARG A 185 -4.38 -20.52 16.49
C ARG A 185 -3.15 -19.75 16.01
N TYR A 186 -3.35 -18.53 15.51
CA TYR A 186 -2.26 -17.63 15.13
C TYR A 186 -1.34 -17.30 16.32
N ALA A 187 -1.92 -16.82 17.42
CA ALA A 187 -1.17 -16.41 18.60
C ALA A 187 -0.33 -17.55 19.18
N ALA A 188 -0.91 -18.76 19.28
CA ALA A 188 -0.22 -19.95 19.76
C ALA A 188 0.97 -20.35 18.88
N LYS A 189 0.81 -20.27 17.54
CA LYS A 189 1.90 -20.60 16.61
C LYS A 189 3.04 -19.58 16.70
N VAL A 190 2.73 -18.29 16.76
CA VAL A 190 3.74 -17.23 16.92
C VAL A 190 4.44 -17.35 18.27
N ALA A 191 3.71 -17.63 19.36
CA ALA A 191 4.30 -17.83 20.68
C ALA A 191 5.28 -19.02 20.74
N LYS A 192 4.99 -20.11 20.01
CA LYS A 192 5.88 -21.26 19.89
C LYS A 192 7.20 -20.88 19.20
N VAL A 193 7.12 -20.14 18.09
CA VAL A 193 8.32 -19.62 17.39
C VAL A 193 9.11 -18.69 18.30
N ARG A 194 8.43 -17.78 19.01
CA ARG A 194 9.05 -16.86 19.96
C ARG A 194 9.83 -17.57 21.05
N SER A 195 9.24 -18.63 21.61
CA SER A 195 9.87 -19.43 22.65
C SER A 195 11.13 -20.13 22.15
N ALA A 196 11.08 -20.68 20.93
CA ALA A 196 12.24 -21.32 20.30
C ALA A 196 13.36 -20.31 19.99
N GLU A 197 13.01 -19.13 19.46
CA GLU A 197 13.98 -18.07 19.13
C GLU A 197 14.66 -17.50 20.38
N ILE A 198 13.90 -17.27 21.46
CA ILE A 198 14.47 -16.83 22.75
C ILE A 198 15.45 -17.87 23.30
N ALA A 199 15.11 -19.16 23.21
CA ALA A 199 15.96 -20.23 23.72
C ALA A 199 17.33 -20.30 23.04
N VAL A 200 17.42 -19.90 21.75
CA VAL A 200 18.69 -19.91 21.00
C VAL A 200 19.42 -18.57 20.98
N SER A 201 18.74 -17.45 21.21
CA SER A 201 19.33 -16.11 21.11
C SER A 201 20.25 -15.74 22.29
N GLY A 202 20.15 -16.46 23.42
CA GLY A 202 20.98 -16.21 24.62
C GLY A 202 20.76 -14.83 25.25
N PRO A 203 21.38 -14.54 26.42
CA PRO A 203 21.18 -13.30 27.17
C PRO A 203 22.04 -12.12 26.66
N SER A 204 22.38 -12.00 25.37
CA SER A 204 23.32 -10.97 24.91
C SER A 204 22.99 -10.35 23.54
N GLY A 205 22.66 -9.06 23.56
CA GLY A 205 22.73 -8.14 22.41
C GLY A 205 21.40 -7.78 21.74
N ASP A 206 21.43 -6.74 20.90
CA ASP A 206 20.29 -6.12 20.18
C ASP A 206 19.37 -7.11 19.42
N LEU A 207 19.85 -8.32 19.12
CA LEU A 207 19.05 -9.38 18.49
C LEU A 207 18.05 -10.06 19.43
N ALA A 208 18.33 -10.13 20.75
CA ALA A 208 17.42 -10.70 21.74
C ALA A 208 16.12 -9.87 21.86
N ASP A 209 16.22 -8.55 21.65
CA ASP A 209 15.08 -7.64 21.66
C ASP A 209 14.36 -7.56 20.30
N ALA A 210 15.06 -7.88 19.19
CA ALA A 210 14.51 -7.75 17.84
C ALA A 210 13.64 -8.93 17.38
N LEU A 211 13.94 -10.16 17.85
CA LEU A 211 13.24 -11.42 17.52
C LEU A 211 12.81 -11.52 16.04
N PRO A 212 13.77 -11.46 15.08
CA PRO A 212 13.48 -11.36 13.66
C PRO A 212 12.68 -12.56 13.11
N LEU A 213 12.94 -13.79 13.57
CA LEU A 213 12.19 -14.97 13.14
C LEU A 213 10.74 -14.91 13.61
N THR A 214 10.51 -14.48 14.85
CA THR A 214 9.16 -14.29 15.40
C THR A 214 8.40 -13.22 14.60
N ARG A 215 9.06 -12.11 14.27
CA ARG A 215 8.45 -11.06 13.42
C ARG A 215 8.10 -11.60 12.04
N ALA A 216 9.01 -12.32 11.38
CA ALA A 216 8.74 -12.94 10.08
C ALA A 216 7.57 -13.93 10.14
N ALA A 217 7.53 -14.78 11.17
CA ALA A 217 6.41 -15.69 11.43
C ALA A 217 5.09 -14.94 11.63
N ALA A 218 5.09 -13.88 12.46
CA ALA A 218 3.92 -13.07 12.75
C ALA A 218 3.36 -12.37 11.49
N VAL A 219 4.23 -11.85 10.62
CA VAL A 219 3.83 -11.18 9.37
C VAL A 219 3.29 -12.20 8.36
N ASN A 220 4.03 -13.28 8.11
CA ASN A 220 3.72 -14.21 7.03
C ASN A 220 2.61 -15.19 7.36
N LEU A 221 2.49 -15.64 8.62
CA LEU A 221 1.36 -16.47 9.04
C LEU A 221 0.06 -15.68 8.92
N TYR A 222 0.04 -14.42 9.39
CA TYR A 222 -1.12 -13.55 9.23
C TYR A 222 -1.49 -13.38 7.75
N LYS A 223 -0.50 -13.12 6.87
CA LYS A 223 -0.73 -12.98 5.44
C LYS A 223 -1.44 -14.20 4.82
N LEU A 224 -1.07 -15.40 5.23
CA LEU A 224 -1.66 -16.65 4.72
C LEU A 224 -3.01 -16.97 5.37
N MET A 225 -3.23 -16.54 6.62
CA MET A 225 -4.49 -16.75 7.33
C MET A 225 -5.57 -15.74 6.91
N ALA A 226 -5.20 -14.48 6.66
CA ALA A 226 -6.11 -13.39 6.30
C ALA A 226 -6.16 -13.16 4.78
N TYR A 227 -6.30 -14.24 4.00
CA TYR A 227 -6.48 -14.11 2.55
C TYR A 227 -7.84 -13.48 2.24
N LYS A 228 -7.86 -12.60 1.23
CA LYS A 228 -9.07 -11.87 0.81
C LYS A 228 -10.00 -12.81 0.05
N ASP A 229 -10.91 -13.42 0.78
CA ASP A 229 -11.98 -14.23 0.22
C ASP A 229 -13.28 -13.47 0.05
N GLU A 230 -14.29 -14.12 -0.51
CA GLU A 230 -15.58 -13.51 -0.81
C GLU A 230 -16.24 -12.95 0.46
N TYR A 231 -16.12 -13.67 1.58
CA TYR A 231 -16.64 -13.24 2.88
C TYR A 231 -15.91 -12.01 3.42
N GLU A 232 -14.58 -11.97 3.29
CA GLU A 232 -13.77 -10.82 3.75
C GLU A 232 -13.98 -9.61 2.87
N VAL A 233 -14.06 -9.78 1.55
CA VAL A 233 -14.43 -8.70 0.62
C VAL A 233 -15.79 -8.13 1.01
N ALA A 234 -16.77 -8.99 1.27
CA ALA A 234 -18.09 -8.57 1.74
C ALA A 234 -18.02 -7.78 3.05
N ARG A 235 -17.24 -8.24 4.02
CA ARG A 235 -17.03 -7.54 5.30
C ARG A 235 -16.41 -6.14 5.08
N LEU A 236 -15.39 -6.03 4.23
CA LEU A 236 -14.72 -4.75 3.94
C LEU A 236 -15.65 -3.74 3.25
N TYR A 237 -16.59 -4.19 2.41
CA TYR A 237 -17.59 -3.30 1.81
C TYR A 237 -18.69 -2.86 2.78
N THR A 238 -18.85 -3.56 3.91
CA THR A 238 -20.00 -3.41 4.82
C THR A 238 -19.64 -2.96 6.22
N ASP A 239 -18.35 -2.77 6.51
CA ASP A 239 -17.85 -2.30 7.80
C ASP A 239 -18.03 -0.78 8.03
N GLY A 240 -18.68 -0.09 7.08
CA GLY A 240 -19.00 1.32 7.15
C GLY A 240 -17.92 2.24 6.58
N ARG A 241 -16.66 1.80 6.49
CA ARG A 241 -15.55 2.64 5.98
C ARG A 241 -15.76 2.99 4.52
N PHE A 242 -16.08 2.00 3.69
CA PHE A 242 -16.38 2.21 2.27
C PHE A 242 -17.57 3.15 2.07
N ALA A 243 -18.63 3.01 2.87
CA ALA A 243 -19.81 3.88 2.78
C ALA A 243 -19.48 5.33 3.17
N ALA A 244 -18.66 5.53 4.20
CA ALA A 244 -18.19 6.85 4.62
C ALA A 244 -17.29 7.50 3.55
N GLU A 245 -16.37 6.75 2.96
CA GLU A 245 -15.48 7.21 1.88
C GLU A 245 -16.28 7.56 0.62
N LEU A 246 -17.25 6.72 0.25
CA LEU A 246 -18.14 6.97 -0.89
C LEU A 246 -18.98 8.24 -0.68
N ALA A 247 -19.54 8.43 0.52
CA ALA A 247 -20.34 9.61 0.85
C ALA A 247 -19.50 10.89 0.94
N GLY A 248 -18.24 10.79 1.36
CA GLY A 248 -17.30 11.91 1.39
C GLY A 248 -16.85 12.35 -0.01
N THR A 249 -16.66 11.40 -0.92
CA THR A 249 -16.12 11.66 -2.27
C THR A 249 -17.20 12.03 -3.27
N PHE A 250 -18.37 11.38 -3.22
CA PHE A 250 -19.41 11.53 -4.25
C PHE A 250 -20.71 12.12 -3.68
N LYS A 251 -21.17 13.23 -4.27
CA LYS A 251 -22.48 13.83 -3.96
C LYS A 251 -23.60 13.21 -4.81
N GLY A 252 -23.92 11.94 -4.51
CA GLY A 252 -24.98 11.17 -5.16
C GLY A 252 -24.49 10.23 -6.27
N GLY A 253 -25.43 9.50 -6.89
CA GLY A 253 -25.15 8.48 -7.91
C GLY A 253 -25.49 7.06 -7.48
N LYS A 254 -25.36 6.11 -8.42
CA LYS A 254 -25.56 4.67 -8.14
C LYS A 254 -24.23 3.95 -8.26
N ALA A 255 -23.72 3.44 -7.14
CA ALA A 255 -22.52 2.62 -7.13
C ALA A 255 -22.76 1.30 -7.87
N ARG A 256 -21.78 0.88 -8.68
CA ARG A 256 -21.70 -0.45 -9.27
C ARG A 256 -20.39 -1.10 -8.87
N VAL A 257 -20.45 -2.38 -8.54
CA VAL A 257 -19.27 -3.17 -8.17
C VAL A 257 -18.98 -4.16 -9.27
N TRP A 258 -17.75 -4.15 -9.78
CA TRP A 258 -17.31 -5.09 -10.80
C TRP A 258 -16.69 -6.32 -10.14
N LEU A 259 -17.32 -7.47 -10.31
CA LEU A 259 -16.89 -8.74 -9.71
C LEU A 259 -16.69 -9.79 -10.79
N ALA A 260 -15.79 -10.74 -10.53
CA ALA A 260 -15.64 -11.95 -11.33
C ALA A 260 -16.07 -13.14 -10.46
N PRO A 261 -17.39 -13.40 -10.33
CA PRO A 261 -17.88 -14.43 -9.41
C PRO A 261 -17.39 -15.81 -9.88
N PRO A 262 -16.70 -16.59 -9.02
CA PRO A 262 -16.03 -17.81 -9.44
C PRO A 262 -16.97 -18.94 -9.90
N ILE A 263 -18.23 -18.93 -9.43
CA ILE A 263 -19.21 -19.99 -9.69
C ILE A 263 -20.11 -19.66 -10.89
N ILE A 264 -20.46 -18.38 -11.07
CA ILE A 264 -21.48 -17.92 -12.04
C ILE A 264 -20.82 -17.13 -13.20
N GLY A 265 -19.57 -16.72 -13.05
CA GLY A 265 -18.87 -15.87 -14.00
C GLY A 265 -18.46 -16.63 -15.27
N ALA A 266 -18.87 -16.12 -16.43
CA ALA A 266 -18.37 -16.62 -17.71
C ALA A 266 -16.85 -16.43 -17.80
N LYS A 267 -16.16 -17.38 -18.45
CA LYS A 267 -14.76 -17.21 -18.84
C LYS A 267 -14.67 -16.50 -20.18
N GLY A 268 -13.68 -15.64 -20.34
CA GLY A 268 -13.36 -15.01 -21.61
C GLY A 268 -12.73 -15.99 -22.62
N PRO A 269 -12.51 -15.57 -23.86
CA PRO A 269 -11.84 -16.38 -24.89
C PRO A 269 -10.42 -16.83 -24.51
N ASP A 270 -9.78 -16.09 -23.61
CA ASP A 270 -8.46 -16.35 -23.03
C ASP A 270 -8.53 -17.28 -21.79
N GLY A 271 -9.71 -17.83 -21.47
CA GLY A 271 -9.95 -18.70 -20.32
C GLY A 271 -10.02 -17.97 -18.97
N LYS A 272 -9.89 -16.64 -18.94
CA LYS A 272 -9.86 -15.86 -17.70
C LYS A 272 -11.26 -15.46 -17.22
N PRO A 273 -11.48 -15.29 -15.91
CA PRO A 273 -12.78 -14.86 -15.38
C PRO A 273 -13.21 -13.49 -15.94
N LYS A 274 -14.42 -13.40 -16.49
CA LYS A 274 -15.00 -12.13 -16.98
C LYS A 274 -15.59 -11.32 -15.84
N LYS A 275 -15.24 -10.04 -15.76
CA LYS A 275 -15.86 -9.10 -14.81
C LYS A 275 -17.28 -8.76 -15.25
N ILE A 276 -18.20 -8.79 -14.29
CA ILE A 276 -19.62 -8.46 -14.46
C ILE A 276 -19.94 -7.32 -13.49
N ALA A 277 -20.73 -6.34 -13.95
CA ALA A 277 -21.16 -5.22 -13.11
C ALA A 277 -22.40 -5.60 -12.30
N PHE A 278 -22.29 -5.48 -10.98
CA PHE A 278 -23.39 -5.62 -10.04
C PHE A 278 -23.86 -4.23 -9.59
N GLY A 279 -25.17 -4.03 -9.48
CA GLY A 279 -25.76 -2.78 -9.00
C GLY A 279 -25.72 -2.62 -7.48
N GLY A 280 -26.34 -1.54 -6.98
CA GLY A 280 -26.38 -1.20 -5.54
C GLY A 280 -26.88 -2.33 -4.63
N TRP A 281 -27.78 -3.20 -5.11
CA TRP A 281 -28.28 -4.35 -4.34
C TRP A 281 -27.17 -5.27 -3.80
N MET A 282 -26.01 -5.33 -4.48
CA MET A 282 -24.86 -6.10 -4.03
C MET A 282 -24.25 -5.50 -2.75
N LEU A 283 -24.20 -4.17 -2.67
CA LEU A 283 -23.74 -3.42 -1.50
C LEU A 283 -24.79 -3.44 -0.38
N ASP A 284 -26.07 -3.26 -0.74
CA ASP A 284 -27.15 -3.05 0.23
C ASP A 284 -27.61 -4.36 0.90
N TYR A 285 -27.55 -5.49 0.17
CA TYR A 285 -28.12 -6.77 0.65
C TYR A 285 -27.15 -7.93 0.58
N ALA A 286 -26.46 -8.13 -0.55
CA ALA A 286 -25.66 -9.33 -0.77
C ALA A 286 -24.39 -9.36 0.11
N PHE A 287 -23.57 -8.31 0.08
CA PHE A 287 -22.39 -8.24 0.93
C PHE A 287 -22.73 -8.27 2.43
N PRO A 288 -23.75 -7.55 2.94
CA PRO A 288 -24.13 -7.64 4.35
C PRO A 288 -24.52 -9.05 4.79
N LEU A 289 -25.22 -9.79 3.93
CA LEU A 289 -25.57 -11.18 4.18
C LEU A 289 -24.32 -12.08 4.17
N MET A 290 -23.48 -11.96 3.15
CA MET A 290 -22.25 -12.76 3.03
C MET A 290 -21.28 -12.48 4.18
N ALA A 291 -21.14 -11.23 4.63
CA ALA A 291 -20.29 -10.88 5.77
C ALA A 291 -20.70 -11.60 7.06
N LYS A 292 -22.01 -11.81 7.27
CA LYS A 292 -22.55 -12.60 8.40
C LYS A 292 -22.32 -14.11 8.23
N MET A 293 -22.17 -14.58 7.00
CA MET A 293 -21.93 -15.99 6.66
C MET A 293 -20.45 -16.41 6.72
N LYS A 294 -19.55 -15.58 7.27
CA LYS A 294 -18.13 -15.92 7.44
C LYS A 294 -17.88 -17.23 8.21
N GLY A 295 -18.83 -17.65 9.05
CA GLY A 295 -18.77 -18.96 9.74
C GLY A 295 -18.80 -20.17 8.82
N LEU A 296 -19.27 -20.01 7.57
CA LEU A 296 -19.24 -21.07 6.58
C LEU A 296 -17.83 -21.34 6.03
N ARG A 297 -16.92 -20.36 6.12
CA ARG A 297 -15.55 -20.42 5.59
C ARG A 297 -14.85 -21.71 6.03
N GLY A 298 -14.34 -22.47 5.05
CA GLY A 298 -13.63 -23.73 5.27
C GLY A 298 -14.52 -24.91 5.70
N GLY A 299 -15.82 -24.71 5.87
CA GLY A 299 -16.79 -25.76 6.18
C GLY A 299 -17.38 -26.44 4.94
N PRO A 300 -18.21 -27.48 5.11
CA PRO A 300 -18.81 -28.23 3.99
C PRO A 300 -19.79 -27.39 3.15
N PHE A 301 -20.37 -26.36 3.75
CA PHE A 301 -21.27 -25.40 3.11
C PHE A 301 -20.54 -24.20 2.50
N ASP A 302 -19.20 -24.17 2.54
CA ASP A 302 -18.40 -23.17 1.84
C ASP A 302 -18.39 -23.46 0.33
N ILE A 303 -19.32 -22.88 -0.41
CA ILE A 303 -19.38 -23.05 -1.86
C ILE A 303 -18.20 -22.37 -2.56
N PHE A 304 -17.71 -21.25 -2.03
CA PHE A 304 -16.58 -20.51 -2.60
C PHE A 304 -15.26 -21.26 -2.33
N GLY A 305 -15.16 -21.87 -1.16
CA GLY A 305 -14.03 -22.65 -0.69
C GLY A 305 -13.74 -23.94 -1.49
N LYS A 306 -14.63 -24.35 -2.40
CA LYS A 306 -14.46 -25.54 -3.26
C LYS A 306 -13.61 -25.28 -4.50
N THR A 307 -13.32 -24.02 -4.82
CA THR A 307 -12.44 -23.66 -5.94
C THR A 307 -11.00 -24.10 -5.67
N GLU A 308 -10.24 -24.37 -6.75
CA GLU A 308 -8.83 -24.76 -6.65
C GLU A 308 -7.98 -23.66 -6.00
N GLU A 309 -8.26 -22.39 -6.28
CA GLU A 309 -7.58 -21.25 -5.64
C GLU A 309 -7.78 -21.26 -4.12
N ARG A 310 -9.01 -21.48 -3.63
CA ARG A 310 -9.29 -21.52 -2.18
C ARG A 310 -8.71 -22.76 -1.50
N LYS A 311 -8.67 -23.91 -2.19
CA LYS A 311 -7.98 -25.11 -1.70
C LYS A 311 -6.47 -24.85 -1.58
N MET A 312 -5.86 -24.23 -2.59
CA MET A 312 -4.45 -23.84 -2.56
C MET A 312 -4.14 -22.89 -1.40
N GLU A 313 -4.94 -21.84 -1.18
CA GLU A 313 -4.76 -20.90 -0.06
C GLU A 313 -4.76 -21.60 1.31
N ARG A 314 -5.74 -22.49 1.54
CA ARG A 314 -5.80 -23.27 2.79
C ARG A 314 -4.62 -24.24 2.92
N GLY A 315 -4.17 -24.83 1.81
CA GLY A 315 -2.97 -25.64 1.75
C GLY A 315 -1.72 -24.86 2.13
N LEU A 316 -1.52 -23.67 1.56
CA LEU A 316 -0.39 -22.79 1.88
C LEU A 316 -0.34 -22.42 3.37
N MET A 317 -1.49 -22.14 3.98
CA MET A 317 -1.59 -21.89 5.42
C MET A 317 -1.15 -23.12 6.23
N ALA A 318 -1.68 -24.32 5.90
CA ALA A 318 -1.34 -25.55 6.62
C ALA A 318 0.15 -25.92 6.46
N ASP A 319 0.69 -25.84 5.25
CA ASP A 319 2.10 -26.08 4.95
C ASP A 319 3.01 -25.15 5.73
N TYR A 320 2.64 -23.86 5.81
CA TYR A 320 3.44 -22.87 6.53
C TYR A 320 3.41 -23.10 8.04
N GLU A 321 2.28 -23.54 8.60
CA GLU A 321 2.22 -23.92 10.02
C GLU A 321 3.12 -25.12 10.35
N VAL A 322 3.21 -26.10 9.46
CA VAL A 322 4.13 -27.24 9.57
C VAL A 322 5.58 -26.76 9.44
N THR A 323 5.84 -25.82 8.53
CA THR A 323 7.16 -25.19 8.37
C THR A 323 7.59 -24.49 9.65
N LEU A 324 6.72 -23.68 10.26
CA LEU A 324 7.01 -23.02 11.53
C LEU A 324 7.24 -24.02 12.67
N ASP A 325 6.49 -25.13 12.71
CA ASP A 325 6.73 -26.19 13.69
C ASP A 325 8.10 -26.85 13.50
N ARG A 326 8.49 -27.15 12.26
CA ARG A 326 9.78 -27.76 11.92
C ARG A 326 10.94 -26.82 12.23
N LEU A 327 10.82 -25.53 11.88
CA LEU A 327 11.81 -24.52 12.23
C LEU A 327 11.96 -24.42 13.75
N SER A 328 10.86 -24.32 14.49
CA SER A 328 10.89 -24.19 15.96
C SER A 328 11.51 -25.41 16.64
N ALA A 329 11.34 -26.62 16.09
CA ALA A 329 11.88 -27.85 16.66
C ALA A 329 13.39 -28.05 16.39
N GLY A 330 13.89 -27.53 15.27
CA GLY A 330 15.28 -27.70 14.83
C GLY A 330 16.16 -26.46 14.96
N LEU A 331 15.66 -25.38 15.57
CA LEU A 331 16.34 -24.10 15.61
C LEU A 331 17.63 -24.19 16.45
N LYS A 332 18.72 -23.65 15.90
CA LYS A 332 20.02 -23.49 16.55
C LYS A 332 20.51 -22.05 16.31
N PRO A 333 21.42 -21.52 17.14
CA PRO A 333 21.95 -20.16 16.93
C PRO A 333 22.51 -19.94 15.52
N GLU A 334 23.26 -20.91 14.99
CA GLU A 334 23.86 -20.87 13.66
C GLU A 334 22.85 -21.00 12.51
N SER A 335 21.69 -21.61 12.76
CA SER A 335 20.65 -21.83 11.74
C SER A 335 19.61 -20.71 11.68
N LEU A 336 19.62 -19.76 12.62
CA LEU A 336 18.68 -18.64 12.67
C LEU A 336 18.60 -17.83 11.36
N PRO A 337 19.71 -17.47 10.68
CA PRO A 337 19.63 -16.76 9.40
C PRO A 337 18.94 -17.56 8.29
N LEU A 338 19.12 -18.89 8.28
CA LEU A 338 18.46 -19.77 7.31
C LEU A 338 16.97 -19.96 7.66
N ALA A 339 16.65 -20.13 8.95
CA ALA A 339 15.27 -20.20 9.43
C ALA A 339 14.48 -18.94 9.04
N LEU A 340 15.09 -17.77 9.17
CA LEU A 340 14.49 -16.49 8.76
C LEU A 340 14.16 -16.49 7.26
N LYS A 341 15.10 -16.88 6.40
CA LYS A 341 14.88 -16.97 4.94
C LYS A 341 13.72 -17.92 4.60
N ILE A 342 13.63 -19.06 5.28
CA ILE A 342 12.52 -20.01 5.10
C ILE A 342 11.19 -19.37 5.52
N ALA A 343 11.16 -18.73 6.69
CA ALA A 343 9.98 -18.04 7.21
C ALA A 343 9.53 -16.86 6.32
N GLU A 344 10.43 -16.28 5.51
CA GLU A 344 10.14 -15.17 4.61
C GLU A 344 9.57 -15.59 3.24
N ILE A 345 9.61 -16.87 2.87
CA ILE A 345 9.12 -17.38 1.58
C ILE A 345 7.70 -16.89 1.22
N PRO A 346 6.71 -16.88 2.14
CA PRO A 346 5.36 -16.42 1.80
C PRO A 346 5.32 -14.96 1.31
N GLN A 347 6.33 -14.14 1.56
CA GLN A 347 6.41 -12.78 1.05
C GLN A 347 6.46 -12.74 -0.49
N ALA A 348 7.05 -13.77 -1.13
CA ALA A 348 7.14 -13.90 -2.59
C ALA A 348 5.80 -14.26 -3.26
N ILE A 349 4.87 -14.85 -2.50
CA ILE A 349 3.52 -15.19 -2.98
C ILE A 349 2.67 -13.92 -3.03
N ARG A 350 2.54 -13.32 -4.21
CA ARG A 350 1.81 -12.06 -4.45
C ARG A 350 0.88 -12.19 -5.66
N GLY A 351 -0.02 -11.23 -5.82
CA GLY A 351 -1.00 -11.20 -6.92
C GLY A 351 -2.28 -11.98 -6.62
N TYR A 352 -3.12 -12.12 -7.65
CA TYR A 352 -4.44 -12.76 -7.60
C TYR A 352 -4.62 -13.73 -8.78
N GLY A 353 -5.38 -14.81 -8.59
CA GLY A 353 -5.63 -15.83 -9.62
C GLY A 353 -4.33 -16.40 -10.21
N HIS A 354 -4.25 -16.48 -11.54
CA HIS A 354 -3.09 -17.03 -12.27
C HIS A 354 -1.73 -16.41 -11.92
N VAL A 355 -1.67 -15.12 -11.55
CA VAL A 355 -0.41 -14.46 -11.13
C VAL A 355 0.06 -15.04 -9.79
N LYS A 356 -0.88 -15.34 -8.90
CA LYS A 356 -0.59 -15.96 -7.61
C LYS A 356 -0.17 -17.41 -7.80
N GLU A 357 -0.88 -18.18 -8.63
CA GLU A 357 -0.54 -19.57 -8.95
C GLU A 357 0.91 -19.70 -9.46
N ALA A 358 1.31 -18.87 -10.42
CA ALA A 358 2.70 -18.86 -10.91
C ALA A 358 3.72 -18.47 -9.82
N SER A 359 3.35 -17.52 -8.95
CA SER A 359 4.21 -17.10 -7.84
C SER A 359 4.34 -18.19 -6.77
N VAL A 360 3.30 -18.99 -6.53
CA VAL A 360 3.32 -20.13 -5.61
C VAL A 360 4.29 -21.20 -6.10
N VAL A 361 4.29 -21.54 -7.39
CA VAL A 361 5.23 -22.52 -7.96
C VAL A 361 6.68 -22.07 -7.72
N THR A 362 6.97 -20.80 -7.99
CA THR A 362 8.32 -20.23 -7.80
C THR A 362 8.71 -20.22 -6.33
N ALA A 363 7.79 -19.82 -5.43
CA ALA A 363 8.03 -19.77 -3.99
C ALA A 363 8.28 -21.17 -3.41
N LYS A 364 7.51 -22.18 -3.82
CA LYS A 364 7.69 -23.57 -3.39
C LYS A 364 9.03 -24.17 -3.86
N ALA A 365 9.48 -23.83 -5.07
CA ALA A 365 10.79 -24.25 -5.55
C ALA A 365 11.93 -23.60 -4.74
N ALA A 366 11.79 -22.33 -4.36
CA ALA A 366 12.75 -21.66 -3.49
C ALA A 366 12.75 -22.25 -2.06
N GLU A 367 11.56 -22.54 -1.53
CA GLU A 367 11.38 -23.20 -0.23
C GLU A 367 12.10 -24.55 -0.17
N ALA A 368 11.95 -25.38 -1.20
CA ALA A 368 12.61 -26.69 -1.27
C ALA A 368 14.13 -26.58 -1.21
N LYS A 369 14.73 -25.63 -1.95
CA LYS A 369 16.18 -25.39 -1.93
C LYS A 369 16.69 -24.96 -0.55
N LEU A 370 15.93 -24.14 0.17
CA LEU A 370 16.30 -23.73 1.52
C LEU A 370 16.19 -24.90 2.51
N TRP A 371 15.20 -25.79 2.34
CA TRP A 371 15.08 -27.00 3.16
C TRP A 371 16.19 -28.04 2.89
N GLU A 372 16.72 -28.12 1.68
CA GLU A 372 17.92 -28.91 1.37
C GLU A 372 19.13 -28.38 2.15
N GLN A 373 19.31 -27.05 2.16
CA GLN A 373 20.37 -26.39 2.95
C GLN A 373 20.18 -26.55 4.47
N TRP A 374 18.95 -26.73 4.93
CA TRP A 374 18.65 -26.95 6.34
C TRP A 374 18.98 -28.38 6.80
N ALA A 375 18.96 -29.34 5.88
CA ALA A 375 19.21 -30.75 6.18
C ALA A 375 20.70 -31.13 6.10
N GLY A 376 21.49 -30.38 5.32
CA GLY A 376 22.96 -30.47 5.30
C GLY A 376 23.59 -29.66 6.41
#